data_AF-A0A088EYS8-F1
#
_entry.id   AF-A0A088EYS8-F1
#
_cell.length_a   1.000
_cell.length_b   1.000
_cell.length_c   1.000
_cell.angle_alpha   90.00
_cell.angle_beta   90.00
_cell.angle_gamma   90.00
#
_symmetry.space_group_name_H-M   'P 1'
#
loop_
_entity.id
_entity.type
_entity.pdbx_description
1 polymer ?
#
loop_
_entity_poly.entity_id
_entity_poly.type
_entity_poly.pdbx_seq_one_letter_code
_entity_poly.pdbx_strand_id
1 'polypeptide(L)'
;MKGDQLFYEDHGNEEAVDLSKLKYAYIEILGDRPFLLLFDYHQHYIGIAQKGFSNTYPLLSKRFGFDDVLFFKTINSKKEQKHRIWIKEQTKNYEILPTVHNDFSKGFEVLSQPAKFISWDTTYHEFPTLNIGHIYASEFGSNYFKIDYPVRIGSMIIQDLEFYYDNDQKNIAVQAYFTSLYSSTNTDDSYKEIRDLWMKEIPTDIEDFGYERADQSYVRFDMNDMQLTLSYTYVAANGYDDGSTTLGIDNFRDYADVLLQPRDDLKAETTKIITFKLGMNFLPKYQKNPNVTTIPDLISQEAMHRQALWLDVANQKFGFTGDQYAIEYQLKDVDYITIQNVLPAKGGGYVELSVQPKSGYSEGIYYGELNSLDEYAVQIEQLLGIKVEMPEPYYNC
;
A
#
# COMPACT_ATOMS: atom_id res chain seq x y z
N MET A 1 -6.40 11.93 32.02
CA MET A 1 -5.25 11.04 31.84
C MET A 1 -5.33 9.89 32.83
N LYS A 2 -5.19 8.65 32.37
CA LYS A 2 -5.17 7.44 33.20
C LYS A 2 -4.02 6.55 32.72
N GLY A 3 -2.91 6.54 33.46
CA GLY A 3 -1.68 5.91 32.98
C GLY A 3 -1.17 6.58 31.70
N ASP A 4 -0.97 5.80 30.64
CA ASP A 4 -0.51 6.26 29.32
C ASP A 4 -1.64 6.67 28.38
N GLN A 5 -2.88 6.73 28.86
CA GLN A 5 -4.03 7.11 28.03
C GLN A 5 -4.48 8.54 28.35
N LEU A 6 -4.57 9.38 27.32
CA LEU A 6 -5.14 10.72 27.38
C LEU A 6 -6.49 10.74 26.68
N PHE A 7 -7.57 10.86 27.46
CA PHE A 7 -8.92 11.00 26.95
C PHE A 7 -9.27 12.46 26.68
N TYR A 8 -9.96 12.73 25.57
CA TYR A 8 -10.49 14.03 25.20
C TYR A 8 -11.79 13.87 24.40
N GLU A 9 -12.67 14.86 24.49
CA GLU A 9 -13.87 14.95 23.64
C GLU A 9 -13.52 15.51 22.25
N ASP A 10 -14.00 14.85 21.19
CA ASP A 10 -13.99 15.34 19.81
C ASP A 10 -15.35 15.09 19.16
N HIS A 11 -15.94 16.13 18.55
CA HIS A 11 -17.28 16.07 17.93
C HIS A 11 -18.40 15.39 18.77
N GLY A 12 -18.28 15.39 20.10
CA GLY A 12 -19.23 14.76 21.02
C GLY A 12 -18.93 13.29 21.37
N ASN A 13 -17.85 12.73 20.84
CA ASN A 13 -17.33 11.40 21.18
C ASN A 13 -16.12 11.52 22.11
N GLU A 14 -15.91 10.51 22.96
CA GLU A 14 -14.68 10.39 23.75
C GLU A 14 -13.64 9.68 22.89
N GLU A 15 -12.53 10.37 22.63
CA GLU A 15 -11.35 9.87 21.94
C GLU A 15 -10.21 9.66 22.94
N ALA A 16 -9.21 8.85 22.55
CA ALA A 16 -8.05 8.56 23.39
C ALA A 16 -6.75 8.59 22.60
N VAL A 17 -5.71 9.19 23.19
CA VAL A 17 -4.32 9.15 22.71
C VAL A 17 -3.52 8.18 23.58
N ASP A 18 -2.80 7.25 22.94
CA ASP A 18 -1.79 6.40 23.57
C ASP A 18 -0.44 7.12 23.66
N LEU A 19 -0.20 7.71 24.83
CA LEU A 19 1.02 8.45 25.15
C LEU A 19 2.28 7.58 25.14
N SER A 20 2.17 6.24 25.19
CA SER A 20 3.32 5.35 25.07
C SER A 20 3.81 5.21 23.62
N LYS A 21 2.91 5.45 22.65
CA LYS A 21 3.15 5.36 21.20
C LYS A 21 3.38 6.71 20.52
N LEU A 22 3.29 7.81 21.28
CA LEU A 22 3.46 9.17 20.77
C LEU A 22 4.79 9.34 20.00
N LYS A 23 4.71 9.85 18.77
CA LYS A 23 5.86 10.07 17.87
C LYS A 23 6.27 11.53 17.77
N TYR A 24 5.31 12.43 17.68
CA TYR A 24 5.56 13.87 17.63
C TYR A 24 4.35 14.67 18.13
N ALA A 25 4.60 15.93 18.46
CA ALA A 25 3.58 16.88 18.86
C ALA A 25 3.78 18.23 18.18
N TYR A 26 2.68 18.84 17.77
CA TYR A 26 2.65 20.14 17.12
C TYR A 26 1.67 21.08 17.83
N ILE A 27 1.91 22.38 17.70
CA ILE A 27 0.89 23.41 17.86
C ILE A 27 0.47 23.87 16.47
N GLU A 28 -0.83 23.88 16.22
CA GLU A 28 -1.41 24.30 14.95
C GLU A 28 -2.56 25.28 15.18
N ILE A 29 -2.64 26.31 14.35
CA ILE A 29 -3.79 27.21 14.29
C ILE A 29 -4.58 26.92 13.02
N LEU A 30 -5.81 26.43 13.18
CA LEU A 30 -6.74 26.13 12.10
C LEU A 30 -7.96 27.02 12.23
N GLY A 31 -8.24 27.86 11.22
CA GLY A 31 -9.40 28.76 11.25
C GLY A 31 -9.47 29.63 12.52
N ASP A 32 -8.34 30.25 12.88
CA ASP A 32 -8.12 31.07 14.09
C ASP A 32 -8.23 30.31 15.43
N ARG A 33 -8.32 28.98 15.41
CA ARG A 33 -8.38 28.16 16.63
C ARG A 33 -7.08 27.39 16.83
N PRO A 34 -6.43 27.54 17.99
CA PRO A 34 -5.24 26.76 18.33
C PRO A 34 -5.57 25.36 18.84
N PHE A 35 -4.79 24.38 18.37
CA PHE A 35 -4.88 22.97 18.71
C PHE A 35 -3.51 22.41 19.09
N LEU A 36 -3.47 21.58 20.14
CA LEU A 36 -2.38 20.64 20.35
C LEU A 36 -2.63 19.42 19.48
N LEU A 37 -1.77 19.20 18.48
CA LEU A 37 -1.77 17.96 17.70
C LEU A 37 -0.83 16.96 18.34
N LEU A 38 -1.34 15.77 18.63
CA LEU A 38 -0.59 14.60 19.09
C LEU A 38 -0.71 13.49 18.05
N PHE A 39 0.40 12.83 17.72
CA PHE A 39 0.40 11.71 16.78
C PHE A 39 0.96 10.44 17.40
N ASP A 40 0.13 9.40 17.48
CA ASP A 40 0.43 8.08 18.04
C ASP A 40 0.03 6.95 17.06
N TYR A 41 0.23 7.20 15.76
CA TYR A 41 -0.37 6.49 14.61
C TYR A 41 -1.72 7.06 14.14
N HIS A 42 -2.43 7.82 14.98
CA HIS A 42 -3.58 8.62 14.55
C HIS A 42 -3.33 10.12 14.83
N GLN A 43 -3.97 11.00 14.05
CA GLN A 43 -3.89 12.44 14.29
C GLN A 43 -4.96 12.86 15.29
N HIS A 44 -4.52 13.36 16.45
CA HIS A 44 -5.41 13.83 17.51
C HIS A 44 -5.32 15.34 17.67
N TYR A 45 -6.40 16.05 17.35
CA TYR A 45 -6.50 17.50 17.46
C TYR A 45 -7.22 17.90 18.75
N ILE A 46 -6.46 18.34 19.76
CA ILE A 46 -7.02 18.73 21.06
C ILE A 46 -7.08 20.25 21.15
N GLY A 47 -8.29 20.82 21.15
CA GLY A 47 -8.47 22.27 21.22
C GLY A 47 -8.04 22.85 22.57
N ILE A 48 -7.26 23.94 22.58
CA ILE A 48 -6.75 24.48 23.86
C ILE A 48 -7.85 25.04 24.77
N ALA A 49 -9.02 25.38 24.19
CA ALA A 49 -10.18 25.89 24.90
C ALA A 49 -11.01 24.76 25.56
N GLN A 50 -10.65 23.51 25.31
CA GLN A 50 -11.34 22.35 25.86
C GLN A 50 -11.18 22.29 27.39
N LYS A 51 -12.27 21.88 28.07
CA LYS A 51 -12.29 21.81 29.52
C LYS A 51 -11.18 20.86 30.03
N GLY A 52 -10.35 21.35 30.93
CA GLY A 52 -9.26 20.57 31.53
C GLY A 52 -7.92 20.67 30.78
N PHE A 53 -7.86 21.31 29.60
CA PHE A 53 -6.61 21.47 28.85
C PHE A 53 -5.51 22.13 29.69
N SER A 54 -5.83 23.21 30.42
CA SER A 54 -4.89 23.93 31.28
C SER A 54 -4.28 23.09 32.40
N ASN A 55 -4.96 22.03 32.83
CA ASN A 55 -4.46 21.09 33.83
C ASN A 55 -3.64 19.96 33.19
N THR A 56 -4.03 19.54 31.99
CA THR A 56 -3.41 18.42 31.28
C THR A 56 -2.10 18.83 30.59
N TYR A 57 -2.07 19.99 29.92
CA TYR A 57 -0.92 20.43 29.14
C TYR A 57 0.38 20.48 29.95
N PRO A 58 0.43 21.05 31.18
CA PRO A 58 1.65 21.05 31.97
C PRO A 58 2.17 19.64 32.32
N LEU A 59 1.28 18.65 32.43
CA LEU A 59 1.67 17.26 32.67
C LEU A 59 2.31 16.63 31.42
N LEU A 60 1.74 16.89 30.24
CA LEU A 60 2.29 16.44 28.96
C LEU A 60 3.63 17.11 28.69
N SER A 61 3.70 18.43 28.82
CA SER A 61 4.93 19.19 28.65
C SER A 61 6.03 18.71 29.58
N LYS A 62 5.73 18.51 30.88
CA LYS A 62 6.71 17.96 31.83
C LYS A 62 7.16 16.54 31.46
N ARG A 63 6.25 15.70 30.96
CA ARG A 63 6.53 14.31 30.62
C ARG A 63 7.43 14.19 29.38
N PHE A 64 7.17 14.98 28.36
CA PHE A 64 7.82 14.86 27.05
C PHE A 64 8.87 15.94 26.80
N GLY A 65 8.88 17.03 27.55
CA GLY A 65 9.76 18.18 27.32
C GLY A 65 9.31 19.01 26.12
N PHE A 66 8.02 19.37 26.06
CA PHE A 66 7.51 20.22 24.98
C PHE A 66 8.18 21.60 25.01
N ASP A 67 8.39 22.20 23.83
CA ASP A 67 8.82 23.59 23.71
C ASP A 67 7.67 24.53 24.11
N ASP A 68 7.53 24.75 25.41
CA ASP A 68 6.52 25.63 26.01
C ASP A 68 6.64 27.07 25.48
N VAL A 69 7.87 27.54 25.23
CA VAL A 69 8.10 28.90 24.73
C VAL A 69 7.47 29.07 23.36
N LEU A 70 7.73 28.12 22.45
CA LEU A 70 7.14 28.11 21.12
C LEU A 70 5.64 27.90 21.17
N PHE A 71 5.15 26.99 22.02
CA PHE A 71 3.73 26.74 22.19
C PHE A 71 2.96 28.01 22.61
N PHE A 72 3.33 28.62 23.74
CA PHE A 72 2.62 29.79 24.27
C PHE A 72 2.80 31.04 23.42
N LYS A 73 3.91 31.16 22.69
CA LYS A 73 4.05 32.20 21.65
C LYS A 73 3.07 32.00 20.50
N THR A 74 2.88 30.75 20.08
CA THR A 74 2.07 30.39 18.92
C THR A 74 0.58 30.56 19.19
N ILE A 75 0.06 30.07 20.32
CA ILE A 75 -1.39 30.02 20.61
C ILE A 75 -2.10 31.38 20.60
N ASN A 76 -1.34 32.48 20.74
CA ASN A 76 -1.87 33.85 20.78
C ASN A 76 -1.99 34.50 19.40
N SER A 77 -1.56 33.80 18.34
CA SER A 77 -1.64 34.31 16.98
C SER A 77 -3.04 34.15 16.38
N LYS A 78 -3.37 35.01 15.41
CA LYS A 78 -4.58 34.95 14.58
C LYS A 78 -4.27 34.59 13.13
N LYS A 79 -3.13 33.92 12.91
CA LYS A 79 -2.70 33.46 11.60
C LYS A 79 -2.53 31.96 11.69
N GLU A 80 -2.97 31.28 10.64
CA GLU A 80 -2.66 29.87 10.45
C GLU A 80 -1.15 29.68 10.46
N GLN A 81 -0.73 28.77 11.32
CA GLN A 81 0.66 28.41 11.50
C GLN A 81 0.74 27.06 12.18
N LYS A 82 1.82 26.35 11.88
CA LYS A 82 2.09 25.01 12.39
C LYS A 82 3.54 24.93 12.82
N HIS A 83 3.77 24.49 14.06
CA HIS A 83 5.11 24.35 14.62
C HIS A 83 5.24 23.05 15.40
N ARG A 84 6.32 22.30 15.16
CA ARG A 84 6.69 21.14 15.96
C ARG A 84 7.17 21.61 17.32
N ILE A 85 6.56 21.14 18.40
CA ILE A 85 6.96 21.46 19.77
C ILE A 85 7.69 20.31 20.45
N TRP A 86 7.61 19.11 19.87
CA TRP A 86 8.29 17.93 20.35
C TRP A 86 8.31 16.83 19.29
N ILE A 87 9.35 16.01 19.35
CA ILE A 87 9.51 14.78 18.57
C ILE A 87 10.17 13.73 19.46
N LYS A 88 9.75 12.47 19.30
CA LYS A 88 10.40 11.35 19.97
C LYS A 88 11.81 11.19 19.43
N GLU A 89 12.80 11.22 20.31
CA GLU A 89 14.18 10.90 19.95
C GLU A 89 14.27 9.44 19.48
N GLN A 90 14.97 9.23 18.36
CA GLN A 90 15.16 7.92 17.76
C GLN A 90 16.65 7.65 17.68
N THR A 91 17.04 6.39 17.81
CA THR A 91 18.45 6.02 17.66
C THR A 91 18.74 5.86 16.17
N LYS A 92 19.93 6.29 15.73
CA LYS A 92 20.38 6.05 14.35
C LYS A 92 20.28 4.55 14.05
N ASN A 93 19.53 4.20 13.01
CA ASN A 93 19.19 2.81 12.70
C ASN A 93 19.75 2.34 11.34
N TYR A 94 20.75 3.04 10.83
CA TYR A 94 21.50 2.65 9.65
C TYR A 94 22.99 2.93 9.81
N GLU A 95 23.80 2.22 9.03
CA GLU A 95 25.25 2.35 8.95
C GLU A 95 25.69 2.32 7.48
N ILE A 96 26.57 3.25 7.09
CA ILE A 96 27.21 3.23 5.77
C ILE A 96 28.55 2.51 5.93
N LEU A 97 28.75 1.47 5.13
CA LEU A 97 29.95 0.66 5.15
C LEU A 97 31.10 1.33 4.38
N PRO A 98 32.35 1.19 4.83
CA PRO A 98 33.51 1.74 4.13
C PRO A 98 33.87 0.94 2.86
N THR A 99 33.37 -0.29 2.75
CA THR A 99 33.61 -1.17 1.59
C THR A 99 32.40 -1.09 0.67
N VAL A 100 32.65 -0.92 -0.62
CA VAL A 100 31.59 -0.86 -1.65
C VAL A 100 31.11 -2.27 -1.98
N HIS A 101 29.79 -2.48 -1.95
CA HIS A 101 29.15 -3.75 -2.32
C HIS A 101 28.15 -3.54 -3.46
N ASN A 102 28.31 -4.31 -4.54
CA ASN A 102 27.53 -4.17 -5.78
C ASN A 102 26.46 -5.26 -5.95
N ASP A 103 25.95 -5.81 -4.85
CA ASP A 103 24.98 -6.92 -4.85
C ASP A 103 23.52 -6.49 -4.65
N PHE A 104 23.27 -5.18 -4.51
CA PHE A 104 21.94 -4.60 -4.27
C PHE A 104 20.89 -4.94 -5.35
N SER A 105 21.29 -5.29 -6.57
CA SER A 105 20.35 -5.74 -7.63
C SER A 105 19.95 -7.21 -7.52
N LYS A 106 20.67 -8.00 -6.71
CA LYS A 106 20.43 -9.44 -6.54
C LYS A 106 19.61 -9.76 -5.30
N GLY A 107 19.81 -9.01 -4.23
CA GLY A 107 19.18 -9.28 -2.95
C GLY A 107 19.78 -8.47 -1.82
N PHE A 108 19.59 -8.97 -0.61
CA PHE A 108 20.12 -8.40 0.62
C PHE A 108 20.66 -9.50 1.53
N GLU A 109 21.52 -9.12 2.48
CA GLU A 109 22.09 -10.05 3.44
C GLU A 109 21.51 -9.79 4.84
N VAL A 110 20.87 -10.81 5.40
CA VAL A 110 20.38 -10.80 6.77
C VAL A 110 21.53 -11.21 7.69
N LEU A 111 21.93 -10.30 8.57
CA LEU A 111 23.08 -10.45 9.48
C LEU A 111 22.73 -11.30 10.72
N SER A 112 22.06 -12.42 10.47
CA SER A 112 21.81 -13.49 11.47
C SER A 112 23.06 -14.35 11.70
N GLN A 113 22.97 -15.36 12.56
CA GLN A 113 24.08 -16.29 12.83
C GLN A 113 23.67 -17.72 12.43
N PRO A 114 24.16 -18.25 11.30
CA PRO A 114 25.04 -17.63 10.30
C PRO A 114 24.30 -16.61 9.41
N ALA A 115 25.05 -15.68 8.79
CA ALA A 115 24.48 -14.70 7.86
C ALA A 115 23.84 -15.40 6.65
N LYS A 116 22.77 -14.82 6.11
CA LYS A 116 21.99 -15.39 5.00
C LYS A 116 21.78 -14.35 3.92
N PHE A 117 22.17 -14.67 2.69
CA PHE A 117 21.81 -13.87 1.52
C PHE A 117 20.41 -14.27 1.05
N ILE A 118 19.51 -13.29 0.92
CA ILE A 118 18.12 -13.46 0.49
C ILE A 118 17.98 -12.80 -0.88
N SER A 119 17.46 -13.55 -1.85
CA SER A 119 17.20 -13.03 -3.20
C SER A 119 15.99 -12.10 -3.19
N TRP A 120 15.98 -11.11 -4.08
CA TRP A 120 14.76 -10.34 -4.34
C TRP A 120 13.62 -11.19 -4.91
N ASP A 121 13.92 -12.38 -5.45
CA ASP A 121 12.92 -13.32 -5.96
C ASP A 121 12.34 -14.24 -4.87
N THR A 122 12.75 -14.09 -3.61
CA THR A 122 12.17 -14.86 -2.50
C THR A 122 10.70 -14.50 -2.29
N THR A 123 9.84 -15.51 -2.24
CA THR A 123 8.38 -15.38 -2.23
C THR A 123 7.81 -15.11 -0.84
N TYR A 124 6.61 -14.53 -0.78
CA TYR A 124 5.87 -14.37 0.48
C TYR A 124 5.68 -15.71 1.22
N HIS A 125 5.52 -16.81 0.49
CA HIS A 125 5.39 -18.15 1.07
C HIS A 125 6.70 -18.65 1.70
N GLU A 126 7.85 -18.34 1.10
CA GLU A 126 9.16 -18.78 1.59
C GLU A 126 9.62 -18.00 2.83
N PHE A 127 9.32 -16.70 2.93
CA PHE A 127 9.83 -15.84 4.01
C PHE A 127 9.61 -16.39 5.45
N PRO A 128 8.41 -16.86 5.83
CA PRO A 128 8.18 -17.46 7.15
C PRO A 128 9.03 -18.69 7.44
N THR A 129 9.48 -19.42 6.42
CA THR A 129 10.30 -20.64 6.59
C THR A 129 11.77 -20.33 6.85
N LEU A 130 12.21 -19.09 6.59
CA LEU A 130 13.61 -18.69 6.71
C LEU A 130 14.06 -18.50 8.18
N ASN A 131 13.10 -18.37 9.11
CA ASN A 131 13.35 -18.09 10.54
C ASN A 131 14.26 -16.87 10.76
N ILE A 132 13.95 -15.76 10.09
CA ILE A 132 14.69 -14.48 10.17
C ILE A 132 13.84 -13.31 10.66
N GLY A 133 12.58 -13.57 11.01
CA GLY A 133 11.58 -12.55 11.25
C GLY A 133 10.27 -13.13 11.74
N HIS A 134 9.28 -12.25 11.93
CA HIS A 134 7.95 -12.61 12.40
C HIS A 134 6.87 -11.79 11.69
N ILE A 135 5.65 -12.31 11.72
CA ILE A 135 4.45 -11.60 11.24
C ILE A 135 3.82 -10.87 12.43
N TYR A 136 3.44 -9.60 12.24
CA TYR A 136 2.71 -8.82 13.23
C TYR A 136 1.59 -8.00 12.54
N ALA A 137 0.56 -7.66 13.31
CA ALA A 137 -0.51 -6.77 12.85
C ALA A 137 -0.22 -5.33 13.31
N SER A 138 -0.36 -4.36 12.41
CA SER A 138 -0.21 -2.94 12.73
C SER A 138 -1.42 -2.38 13.48
N GLU A 139 -1.31 -1.13 13.92
CA GLU A 139 -2.42 -0.38 14.54
C GLU A 139 -3.64 -0.24 13.60
N PHE A 140 -3.46 -0.45 12.29
CA PHE A 140 -4.53 -0.40 11.29
C PHE A 140 -5.08 -1.79 10.92
N GLY A 141 -4.61 -2.84 11.58
CA GLY A 141 -5.07 -4.22 11.35
C GLY A 141 -4.44 -4.92 10.14
N SER A 142 -3.49 -4.29 9.45
CA SER A 142 -2.74 -4.91 8.35
C SER A 142 -1.60 -5.78 8.89
N ASN A 143 -1.36 -6.94 8.28
CA ASN A 143 -0.23 -7.79 8.63
C ASN A 143 1.03 -7.40 7.85
N TYR A 144 2.14 -7.40 8.56
CA TYR A 144 3.47 -7.16 8.04
C TYR A 144 4.40 -8.29 8.45
N PHE A 145 5.38 -8.60 7.61
CA PHE A 145 6.50 -9.42 7.99
C PHE A 145 7.68 -8.52 8.30
N LYS A 146 8.21 -8.61 9.52
CA LYS A 146 9.37 -7.84 9.97
C LYS A 146 10.58 -8.75 10.10
N ILE A 147 11.70 -8.33 9.53
CA ILE A 147 12.99 -9.00 9.71
C ILE A 147 13.58 -8.59 11.07
N ASP A 148 13.92 -9.58 11.89
CA ASP A 148 14.37 -9.38 13.28
C ASP A 148 15.85 -9.03 13.42
N TYR A 149 16.60 -9.13 12.33
CA TYR A 149 18.04 -8.93 12.28
C TYR A 149 18.39 -7.72 11.41
N PRO A 150 19.56 -7.09 11.65
CA PRO A 150 20.09 -6.07 10.74
C PRO A 150 20.21 -6.63 9.31
N VAL A 151 19.90 -5.79 8.32
CA VAL A 151 19.92 -6.15 6.91
C VAL A 151 20.93 -5.29 6.18
N ARG A 152 21.86 -5.91 5.45
CA ARG A 152 22.78 -5.23 4.55
C ARG A 152 22.21 -5.20 3.13
N ILE A 153 22.10 -3.99 2.56
CA ILE A 153 21.71 -3.74 1.18
C ILE A 153 22.84 -2.94 0.53
N GLY A 154 23.58 -3.56 -0.38
CA GLY A 154 24.79 -2.95 -0.92
C GLY A 154 25.73 -2.50 0.20
N SER A 155 26.17 -1.24 0.14
CA SER A 155 27.10 -0.63 1.09
C SER A 155 26.43 -0.02 2.33
N MET A 156 25.21 -0.44 2.67
CA MET A 156 24.47 0.05 3.83
C MET A 156 23.92 -1.10 4.67
N ILE A 157 23.94 -0.95 6.00
CA ILE A 157 23.19 -1.78 6.94
C ILE A 157 22.01 -0.97 7.48
N ILE A 158 20.83 -1.57 7.56
CA ILE A 158 19.62 -0.98 8.14
C ILE A 158 19.01 -1.93 9.18
N GLN A 159 18.22 -1.35 10.08
CA GLN A 159 17.35 -2.10 10.98
C GLN A 159 15.91 -2.08 10.47
N ASP A 160 15.10 -3.01 11.00
CA ASP A 160 13.64 -2.98 10.88
C ASP A 160 13.13 -2.99 9.42
N LEU A 161 13.82 -3.72 8.52
CA LEU A 161 13.29 -3.93 7.17
C LEU A 161 12.06 -4.82 7.24
N GLU A 162 10.97 -4.38 6.61
CA GLU A 162 9.69 -5.07 6.63
C GLU A 162 8.95 -4.95 5.30
N PHE A 163 7.89 -5.74 5.14
CA PHE A 163 7.01 -5.70 3.98
C PHE A 163 5.57 -6.09 4.36
N TYR A 164 4.60 -5.64 3.55
CA TYR A 164 3.19 -6.01 3.70
C TYR A 164 3.01 -7.53 3.47
N TYR A 165 2.38 -8.23 4.42
CA TYR A 165 2.13 -9.67 4.33
C TYR A 165 0.68 -10.03 3.93
N ASP A 166 -0.19 -9.04 3.80
CA ASP A 166 -1.59 -9.17 3.37
C ASP A 166 -1.74 -9.32 1.84
N ASN A 167 -0.93 -10.18 1.23
CA ASN A 167 -1.11 -10.56 -0.18
C ASN A 167 -1.77 -11.93 -0.27
N ASP A 168 -2.87 -12.03 -1.03
CA ASP A 168 -3.53 -13.32 -1.28
C ASP A 168 -2.67 -14.20 -2.18
N GLN A 169 -1.96 -13.59 -3.15
CA GLN A 169 -0.96 -14.29 -3.95
C GLN A 169 0.38 -14.36 -3.23
N LYS A 170 0.69 -15.54 -2.66
CA LYS A 170 1.93 -15.74 -1.88
C LYS A 170 3.06 -16.44 -2.63
N ASN A 171 2.80 -16.94 -3.84
CA ASN A 171 3.79 -17.64 -4.66
C ASN A 171 4.61 -16.71 -5.58
N ILE A 172 4.46 -15.39 -5.45
CA ILE A 172 5.34 -14.41 -6.09
C ILE A 172 6.40 -13.90 -5.11
N ALA A 173 7.47 -13.36 -5.67
CA ALA A 173 8.43 -12.55 -4.93
C ALA A 173 7.75 -11.39 -4.20
N VAL A 174 8.30 -11.01 -3.04
CA VAL A 174 7.84 -9.80 -2.34
C VAL A 174 8.04 -8.58 -3.25
N GLN A 175 6.97 -7.79 -3.38
CA GLN A 175 6.89 -6.70 -4.36
C GLN A 175 7.35 -5.36 -3.80
N ALA A 176 7.27 -5.16 -2.48
CA ALA A 176 7.68 -3.91 -1.86
C ALA A 176 8.20 -4.17 -0.44
N TYR A 177 9.40 -3.68 -0.15
CA TYR A 177 9.96 -3.60 1.19
C TYR A 177 10.10 -2.14 1.59
N PHE A 178 10.04 -1.86 2.89
CA PHE A 178 10.21 -0.50 3.38
C PHE A 178 10.76 -0.47 4.81
N THR A 179 11.30 0.69 5.19
CA THR A 179 11.67 1.02 6.57
C THR A 179 11.76 2.54 6.73
N SER A 180 11.70 3.00 7.98
CA SER A 180 11.99 4.40 8.35
C SER A 180 13.43 4.50 8.82
N LEU A 181 14.23 5.37 8.20
CA LEU A 181 15.61 5.64 8.59
C LEU A 181 15.68 6.90 9.44
N TYR A 182 16.37 6.81 10.57
CA TYR A 182 16.60 7.92 11.49
C TYR A 182 18.08 8.23 11.57
N SER A 183 18.44 9.51 11.47
CA SER A 183 19.77 10.00 11.83
C SER A 183 19.84 10.19 13.35
N SER A 184 21.05 10.44 13.89
CA SER A 184 21.22 10.79 15.31
C SER A 184 20.56 12.13 15.71
N THR A 185 20.16 12.92 14.73
CA THR A 185 19.61 14.27 14.87
C THR A 185 18.11 14.31 14.61
N ASN A 186 17.50 13.22 14.13
CA ASN A 186 16.11 13.16 13.66
C ASN A 186 15.76 14.28 12.66
N THR A 187 16.65 14.45 11.67
CA THR A 187 16.53 15.42 10.58
C THR A 187 16.68 14.71 9.22
N ASP A 188 16.67 15.50 8.15
CA ASP A 188 16.96 15.07 6.78
C ASP A 188 18.42 14.64 6.54
N ASP A 189 19.25 14.52 7.60
CA ASP A 189 20.60 13.96 7.50
C ASP A 189 20.55 12.51 6.99
N SER A 190 19.56 11.72 7.44
CA SER A 190 19.35 10.36 6.95
C SER A 190 19.11 10.33 5.44
N TYR A 191 18.28 11.23 4.93
CA TYR A 191 18.01 11.38 3.51
C TYR A 191 19.29 11.76 2.75
N LYS A 192 19.99 12.80 3.20
CA LYS A 192 21.20 13.32 2.52
C LYS A 192 22.32 12.29 2.47
N GLU A 193 22.60 11.63 3.59
CA GLU A 193 23.67 10.62 3.69
C GLU A 193 23.43 9.45 2.72
N ILE A 194 22.20 8.91 2.67
CA ILE A 194 21.89 7.78 1.79
C ILE A 194 21.77 8.20 0.32
N ARG A 195 21.18 9.38 0.05
CA ARG A 195 21.12 9.95 -1.30
C ARG A 195 22.53 10.09 -1.89
N ASP A 196 23.46 10.68 -1.13
CA ASP A 196 24.83 10.90 -1.60
C ASP A 196 25.64 9.60 -1.70
N LEU A 197 25.29 8.55 -0.96
CA LEU A 197 25.84 7.21 -1.13
C LEU A 197 25.38 6.62 -2.47
N TRP A 198 24.08 6.52 -2.70
CA TRP A 198 23.53 5.85 -3.87
C TRP A 198 23.77 6.61 -5.18
N MET A 199 23.81 7.95 -5.16
CA MET A 199 24.24 8.75 -6.31
C MET A 199 25.67 8.41 -6.79
N LYS A 200 26.52 7.83 -5.93
CA LYS A 200 27.88 7.40 -6.30
C LYS A 200 27.92 5.95 -6.78
N GLU A 201 27.02 5.10 -6.29
CA GLU A 201 27.06 3.65 -6.52
C GLU A 201 26.12 3.19 -7.63
N ILE A 202 25.02 3.91 -7.86
CA ILE A 202 23.97 3.55 -8.81
C ILE A 202 23.98 4.55 -9.96
N PRO A 203 24.16 4.09 -11.22
CA PRO A 203 24.00 4.95 -12.39
C PRO A 203 22.61 5.59 -12.38
N THR A 204 22.55 6.91 -12.26
CA THR A 204 21.30 7.66 -12.05
C THR A 204 21.17 8.76 -13.09
N ASP A 205 20.01 8.84 -13.74
CA ASP A 205 19.67 9.98 -14.61
C ASP A 205 19.15 11.14 -13.76
N ILE A 206 19.94 12.20 -13.66
CA ILE A 206 19.64 13.37 -12.80
C ILE A 206 18.39 14.13 -13.27
N GLU A 207 17.98 13.97 -14.54
CA GLU A 207 16.75 14.62 -15.02
C GLU A 207 15.48 13.85 -14.62
N ASP A 208 15.62 12.57 -14.22
CA ASP A 208 14.48 11.69 -13.93
C ASP A 208 14.52 11.03 -12.54
N PHE A 209 15.51 11.33 -11.71
CA PHE A 209 15.67 10.71 -10.40
C PHE A 209 14.73 11.24 -9.32
N GLY A 210 13.92 12.27 -9.55
CA GLY A 210 12.93 12.77 -8.59
C GLY A 210 12.92 14.29 -8.40
N TYR A 211 12.62 14.75 -7.18
CA TYR A 211 12.54 16.17 -6.84
C TYR A 211 12.96 16.46 -5.39
N GLU A 212 13.51 17.64 -5.15
CA GLU A 212 13.83 18.16 -3.81
C GLU A 212 13.13 19.50 -3.63
N ARG A 213 11.98 19.49 -2.97
CA ARG A 213 11.15 20.67 -2.71
C ARG A 213 11.21 21.05 -1.24
N ALA A 214 10.82 22.29 -0.93
CA ALA A 214 10.82 22.79 0.44
C ALA A 214 9.84 22.06 1.39
N ASP A 215 8.83 21.40 0.84
CA ASP A 215 7.83 20.61 1.57
C ASP A 215 8.15 19.12 1.60
N GLN A 216 8.84 18.60 0.58
CA GLN A 216 9.20 17.20 0.50
C GLN A 216 10.37 16.97 -0.47
N SER A 217 11.27 16.07 -0.09
CA SER A 217 12.26 15.49 -0.99
C SER A 217 11.89 14.06 -1.32
N TYR A 218 12.03 13.68 -2.59
CA TYR A 218 11.78 12.34 -3.09
C TYR A 218 12.77 12.04 -4.20
N VAL A 219 13.51 10.93 -4.07
CA VAL A 219 14.39 10.42 -5.11
C VAL A 219 14.18 8.94 -5.36
N ARG A 220 14.48 8.51 -6.58
CA ARG A 220 14.43 7.13 -7.04
C ARG A 220 15.74 6.72 -7.71
N PHE A 221 16.11 5.47 -7.53
CA PHE A 221 17.27 4.84 -8.13
C PHE A 221 16.86 3.52 -8.77
N ASP A 222 17.01 3.42 -10.09
CA ASP A 222 16.58 2.25 -10.84
C ASP A 222 17.64 1.15 -10.81
N MET A 223 17.21 -0.09 -10.59
CA MET A 223 18.05 -1.27 -10.42
C MET A 223 17.58 -2.45 -11.28
N ASN A 224 17.29 -2.22 -12.56
CA ASN A 224 16.77 -3.21 -13.52
C ASN A 224 15.50 -3.92 -13.01
N ASP A 225 14.34 -3.35 -13.38
CA ASP A 225 13.01 -3.81 -12.96
C ASP A 225 12.81 -3.82 -11.43
N MET A 226 13.65 -3.09 -10.72
CA MET A 226 13.53 -2.77 -9.31
C MET A 226 13.86 -1.30 -9.09
N GLN A 227 13.38 -0.74 -8.00
CA GLN A 227 13.60 0.66 -7.66
C GLN A 227 13.86 0.82 -6.17
N LEU A 228 14.86 1.62 -5.83
CA LEU A 228 15.04 2.15 -4.48
C LEU A 228 14.47 3.57 -4.44
N THR A 229 13.72 3.88 -3.39
CA THR A 229 13.17 5.22 -3.19
C THR A 229 13.58 5.76 -1.83
N LEU A 230 13.83 7.07 -1.77
CA LEU A 230 14.00 7.81 -0.52
C LEU A 230 13.01 8.95 -0.50
N SER A 231 12.26 9.11 0.58
CA SER A 231 11.37 10.25 0.79
C SER A 231 11.54 10.85 2.17
N TYR A 232 11.65 12.18 2.24
CA TYR A 232 11.64 12.94 3.49
C TYR A 232 10.57 14.03 3.40
N THR A 233 9.69 14.10 4.40
CA THR A 233 8.61 15.09 4.46
C THR A 233 8.95 16.17 5.48
N TYR A 234 8.95 17.43 5.04
CA TYR A 234 9.23 18.58 5.90
C TYR A 234 7.93 19.14 6.50
N VAL A 235 8.07 20.04 7.48
CA VAL A 235 6.93 20.80 7.99
C VAL A 235 6.41 21.73 6.90
N ALA A 236 5.24 21.41 6.35
CA ALA A 236 4.55 22.19 5.33
C ALA A 236 3.04 22.20 5.58
N ALA A 237 2.23 22.92 4.81
CA ALA A 237 0.78 23.03 5.04
C ALA A 237 0.10 21.65 5.24
N ASN A 238 0.40 20.69 4.37
CA ASN A 238 -0.22 19.35 4.39
C ASN A 238 0.70 18.25 4.95
N GLY A 239 1.90 18.59 5.43
CA GLY A 239 2.92 17.62 5.87
C GLY A 239 3.31 17.79 7.34
N TYR A 240 3.72 16.68 7.96
CA TYR A 240 4.35 16.65 9.29
C TYR A 240 5.73 16.02 9.15
N ASP A 241 6.71 16.67 9.75
CA ASP A 241 8.06 16.13 9.86
C ASP A 241 8.14 15.24 11.12
N ASP A 242 8.32 13.94 10.88
CA ASP A 242 8.50 12.90 11.89
C ASP A 242 9.97 12.51 12.12
N GLY A 243 10.90 13.27 11.51
CA GLY A 243 12.34 13.10 11.64
C GLY A 243 12.92 11.89 10.92
N SER A 244 12.15 11.24 10.04
CA SER A 244 12.55 10.02 9.34
C SER A 244 12.64 10.20 7.83
N THR A 245 13.52 9.42 7.21
CA THR A 245 13.49 9.16 5.77
C THR A 245 12.79 7.83 5.52
N THR A 246 11.75 7.82 4.71
CA THR A 246 11.17 6.56 4.22
C THR A 246 12.07 5.99 3.13
N LEU A 247 12.56 4.77 3.35
CA LEU A 247 13.23 3.97 2.34
C LEU A 247 12.21 2.97 1.78
N GLY A 248 12.05 2.95 0.46
CA GLY A 248 11.27 1.95 -0.27
C GLY A 248 12.13 1.12 -1.21
N ILE A 249 11.78 -0.14 -1.38
CA ILE A 249 12.40 -1.08 -2.33
C ILE A 249 11.28 -1.77 -3.08
N ASP A 250 11.02 -1.32 -4.30
CA ASP A 250 9.95 -1.83 -5.13
C ASP A 250 10.52 -2.81 -6.16
N ASN A 251 9.92 -3.99 -6.25
CA ASN A 251 10.25 -5.03 -7.22
C ASN A 251 9.15 -5.09 -8.28
N PHE A 252 9.47 -4.63 -9.48
CA PHE A 252 8.55 -4.57 -10.62
C PHE A 252 8.76 -5.72 -11.61
N ARG A 253 9.61 -6.70 -11.28
CA ARG A 253 9.85 -7.86 -12.15
C ARG A 253 8.56 -8.62 -12.40
N ASP A 254 8.41 -9.08 -13.64
CA ASP A 254 7.29 -9.91 -14.06
C ASP A 254 7.55 -11.37 -13.73
N TYR A 255 6.59 -12.00 -13.05
CA TYR A 255 6.63 -13.42 -12.67
C TYR A 255 5.55 -14.25 -13.41
N ALA A 256 4.90 -13.66 -14.42
CA ALA A 256 3.87 -14.32 -15.21
C ALA A 256 4.37 -15.66 -15.81
N ASP A 257 5.55 -15.69 -16.43
CA ASP A 257 6.08 -16.90 -17.08
C ASP A 257 6.29 -18.09 -16.11
N VAL A 258 6.55 -17.80 -14.83
CA VAL A 258 6.76 -18.84 -13.82
C VAL A 258 5.43 -19.34 -13.26
N LEU A 259 4.46 -18.44 -13.07
CA LEU A 259 3.21 -18.76 -12.40
C LEU A 259 2.08 -19.16 -13.35
N LEU A 260 2.10 -18.63 -14.55
CA LEU A 260 1.02 -18.75 -15.53
C LEU A 260 1.47 -19.72 -16.62
N GLN A 261 1.27 -21.00 -16.34
CA GLN A 261 1.60 -22.08 -17.27
C GLN A 261 0.55 -22.18 -18.40
N PRO A 262 0.93 -22.61 -19.62
CA PRO A 262 -0.01 -22.92 -20.69
C PRO A 262 -1.09 -23.93 -20.25
N ARG A 263 -2.29 -23.83 -20.83
CA ARG A 263 -3.46 -24.59 -20.37
C ARG A 263 -4.29 -25.16 -21.52
N ASP A 264 -4.44 -26.48 -21.50
CA ASP A 264 -5.23 -27.29 -22.43
C ASP A 264 -6.34 -28.10 -21.73
N ASP A 265 -6.72 -27.70 -20.52
CA ASP A 265 -7.62 -28.46 -19.64
C ASP A 265 -9.11 -28.37 -20.01
N LEU A 266 -9.51 -27.36 -20.80
CA LEU A 266 -10.89 -27.17 -21.24
C LEU A 266 -11.23 -27.98 -22.48
N LYS A 267 -12.46 -28.49 -22.52
CA LYS A 267 -12.99 -29.30 -23.64
C LYS A 267 -14.13 -28.59 -24.35
N ALA A 268 -14.11 -28.59 -25.68
CA ALA A 268 -15.11 -27.92 -26.50
C ALA A 268 -16.54 -28.44 -26.25
N GLU A 269 -16.70 -29.72 -25.91
CA GLU A 269 -18.02 -30.34 -25.70
C GLU A 269 -18.71 -29.86 -24.41
N THR A 270 -17.93 -29.40 -23.43
CA THR A 270 -18.42 -29.00 -22.11
C THR A 270 -18.20 -27.52 -21.81
N THR A 271 -17.57 -26.79 -22.71
CA THR A 271 -17.28 -25.37 -22.56
C THR A 271 -18.25 -24.52 -23.36
N LYS A 272 -18.86 -23.55 -22.72
CA LYS A 272 -19.73 -22.55 -23.35
C LYS A 272 -19.08 -21.18 -23.24
N ILE A 273 -19.17 -20.35 -24.27
CA ILE A 273 -18.43 -19.09 -24.38
C ILE A 273 -19.38 -17.95 -24.80
N ILE A 274 -19.28 -16.81 -24.12
CA ILE A 274 -19.86 -15.53 -24.53
C ILE A 274 -18.69 -14.59 -24.83
N THR A 275 -18.68 -14.00 -26.03
CA THR A 275 -17.66 -13.02 -26.42
C THR A 275 -18.21 -11.61 -26.40
N PHE A 276 -17.49 -10.69 -25.78
CA PHE A 276 -17.85 -9.29 -25.73
C PHE A 276 -17.44 -8.56 -27.01
N LYS A 277 -18.28 -7.61 -27.46
CA LYS A 277 -18.04 -6.84 -28.70
C LYS A 277 -16.99 -5.76 -28.52
N LEU A 278 -17.01 -5.09 -27.36
CA LEU A 278 -16.09 -4.01 -27.01
C LEU A 278 -15.02 -4.54 -26.06
N GLY A 279 -13.78 -4.11 -26.27
CA GLY A 279 -12.71 -4.33 -25.30
C GLY A 279 -12.94 -3.45 -24.08
N MET A 280 -12.75 -4.02 -22.90
CA MET A 280 -12.87 -3.38 -21.60
C MET A 280 -11.53 -3.48 -20.85
N ASN A 281 -11.32 -2.63 -19.85
CA ASN A 281 -10.14 -2.76 -19.01
C ASN A 281 -10.33 -3.94 -18.07
N PHE A 282 -9.48 -4.95 -18.17
CA PHE A 282 -9.42 -6.07 -17.23
C PHE A 282 -8.72 -5.63 -15.95
N LEU A 283 -9.43 -5.70 -14.82
CA LEU A 283 -8.98 -5.20 -13.53
C LEU A 283 -8.14 -6.20 -12.70
N PRO A 284 -8.42 -7.53 -12.73
CA PRO A 284 -7.67 -8.49 -11.94
C PRO A 284 -6.18 -8.53 -12.30
N LYS A 285 -5.34 -8.64 -11.28
CA LYS A 285 -3.87 -8.69 -11.41
C LYS A 285 -3.33 -9.97 -10.79
N TYR A 286 -2.54 -10.72 -11.54
CA TYR A 286 -1.99 -11.99 -11.05
C TYR A 286 -1.06 -11.82 -9.84
N GLN A 287 -0.44 -10.64 -9.69
CA GLN A 287 0.43 -10.34 -8.55
C GLN A 287 -0.34 -10.23 -7.22
N LYS A 288 -1.66 -10.03 -7.29
CA LYS A 288 -2.51 -9.82 -6.11
C LYS A 288 -3.55 -10.92 -5.93
N ASN A 289 -3.98 -11.54 -7.03
CA ASN A 289 -5.06 -12.51 -6.98
C ASN A 289 -4.60 -13.90 -7.49
N PRO A 290 -4.63 -14.94 -6.63
CA PRO A 290 -4.27 -16.31 -7.02
C PRO A 290 -5.25 -16.97 -8.00
N ASN A 291 -6.45 -16.40 -8.21
CA ASN A 291 -7.44 -16.89 -9.18
C ASN A 291 -7.14 -16.44 -10.62
N VAL A 292 -6.16 -15.55 -10.82
CA VAL A 292 -5.73 -15.13 -12.15
C VAL A 292 -4.82 -16.20 -12.75
N THR A 293 -5.13 -16.62 -13.97
CA THR A 293 -4.45 -17.70 -14.69
C THR A 293 -4.07 -17.27 -16.10
N THR A 294 -3.30 -18.10 -16.82
CA THR A 294 -3.21 -18.02 -18.28
C THR A 294 -4.59 -18.21 -18.90
N ILE A 295 -4.84 -17.54 -20.04
CA ILE A 295 -6.02 -17.80 -20.86
C ILE A 295 -5.92 -19.22 -21.41
N PRO A 296 -6.92 -20.10 -21.19
CA PRO A 296 -6.90 -21.45 -21.74
C PRO A 296 -6.90 -21.44 -23.27
N ASP A 297 -6.17 -22.38 -23.88
CA ASP A 297 -5.95 -22.42 -25.34
C ASP A 297 -7.25 -22.46 -26.13
N LEU A 298 -8.22 -23.25 -25.66
CA LEU A 298 -9.55 -23.34 -26.26
C LEU A 298 -10.25 -21.96 -26.29
N ILE A 299 -10.19 -21.21 -25.20
CA ILE A 299 -10.83 -19.89 -25.11
C ILE A 299 -10.13 -18.90 -26.03
N SER A 300 -8.80 -18.92 -26.06
CA SER A 300 -8.00 -18.07 -26.95
C SER A 300 -8.37 -18.29 -28.42
N GLN A 301 -8.54 -19.55 -28.83
CA GLN A 301 -8.91 -19.95 -30.19
C GLN A 301 -10.36 -19.56 -30.54
N GLU A 302 -11.33 -19.93 -29.70
CA GLU A 302 -12.76 -19.74 -29.99
C GLU A 302 -13.19 -18.27 -29.85
N ALA A 303 -12.64 -17.52 -28.90
CA ALA A 303 -12.94 -16.09 -28.73
C ALA A 303 -12.22 -15.20 -29.76
N MET A 304 -11.25 -15.75 -30.51
CA MET A 304 -10.38 -15.02 -31.46
C MET A 304 -9.70 -13.81 -30.79
N HIS A 305 -9.10 -14.04 -29.62
CA HIS A 305 -8.45 -13.01 -28.80
C HIS A 305 -9.33 -11.83 -28.35
N ARG A 306 -10.66 -11.96 -28.44
CA ARG A 306 -11.59 -11.02 -27.81
C ARG A 306 -11.85 -11.40 -26.36
N GLN A 307 -12.20 -10.41 -25.55
CA GLN A 307 -12.61 -10.64 -24.17
C GLN A 307 -13.88 -11.49 -24.13
N ALA A 308 -13.91 -12.45 -23.21
CA ALA A 308 -14.94 -13.47 -23.15
C ALA A 308 -15.20 -13.92 -21.72
N LEU A 309 -16.44 -14.34 -21.49
CA LEU A 309 -16.85 -15.18 -20.37
C LEU A 309 -16.96 -16.62 -20.86
N TRP A 310 -16.44 -17.59 -20.11
CA TRP A 310 -16.69 -19.00 -20.39
C TRP A 310 -17.20 -19.74 -19.16
N LEU A 311 -17.93 -20.82 -19.40
CA LEU A 311 -18.35 -21.80 -18.41
C LEU A 311 -17.89 -23.19 -18.84
N ASP A 312 -17.09 -23.82 -18.00
CA ASP A 312 -16.84 -25.26 -18.04
C ASP A 312 -17.90 -25.99 -17.21
N VAL A 313 -18.85 -26.59 -17.92
CA VAL A 313 -19.97 -27.31 -17.33
C VAL A 313 -19.51 -28.56 -16.59
N ALA A 314 -18.42 -29.22 -17.03
CA ALA A 314 -17.96 -30.45 -16.42
C ALA A 314 -17.39 -30.21 -15.03
N ASN A 315 -16.61 -29.13 -14.88
CA ASN A 315 -15.95 -28.80 -13.62
C ASN A 315 -16.69 -27.74 -12.79
N GLN A 316 -17.85 -27.24 -13.28
CA GLN A 316 -18.64 -26.20 -12.61
C GLN A 316 -17.81 -24.94 -12.30
N LYS A 317 -17.00 -24.53 -13.28
CA LYS A 317 -16.06 -23.42 -13.19
C LYS A 317 -16.29 -22.46 -14.33
N PHE A 318 -16.18 -21.16 -14.06
CA PHE A 318 -16.32 -20.14 -15.08
C PHE A 318 -15.21 -19.11 -14.96
N GLY A 319 -15.03 -18.29 -15.98
CA GLY A 319 -14.01 -17.26 -15.92
C GLY A 319 -14.19 -16.15 -16.94
N PHE A 320 -13.37 -15.12 -16.80
CA PHE A 320 -13.34 -13.93 -17.67
C PHE A 320 -11.94 -13.73 -18.23
N THR A 321 -11.82 -13.37 -19.50
CA THR A 321 -10.52 -13.11 -20.14
C THR A 321 -10.23 -11.62 -20.22
N GLY A 322 -9.03 -11.23 -19.84
CA GLY A 322 -8.41 -9.97 -20.25
C GLY A 322 -7.61 -10.17 -21.54
N ASP A 323 -6.64 -9.29 -21.75
CA ASP A 323 -5.81 -9.30 -22.96
C ASP A 323 -4.71 -10.37 -22.90
N GLN A 324 -4.15 -10.61 -21.71
CA GLN A 324 -3.04 -11.55 -21.48
C GLN A 324 -3.42 -12.68 -20.53
N TYR A 325 -4.35 -12.41 -19.60
CA TYR A 325 -4.68 -13.31 -18.50
C TYR A 325 -6.18 -13.59 -18.44
N ALA A 326 -6.52 -14.58 -17.65
CA ALA A 326 -7.87 -14.97 -17.31
C ALA A 326 -8.05 -14.88 -15.79
N ILE A 327 -9.28 -14.77 -15.32
CA ILE A 327 -9.62 -15.02 -13.92
C ILE A 327 -10.70 -16.08 -13.86
N GLU A 328 -10.64 -16.94 -12.84
CA GLU A 328 -11.54 -18.07 -12.72
C GLU A 328 -12.16 -18.25 -11.35
N TYR A 329 -13.40 -18.76 -11.35
CA TYR A 329 -14.18 -19.00 -10.16
C TYR A 329 -14.87 -20.34 -10.21
N GLN A 330 -14.97 -20.97 -9.04
CA GLN A 330 -15.88 -22.09 -8.81
C GLN A 330 -17.30 -21.54 -8.69
N LEU A 331 -18.24 -22.08 -9.46
CA LEU A 331 -19.62 -21.57 -9.48
C LEU A 331 -20.27 -21.59 -8.09
N LYS A 332 -19.98 -22.64 -7.32
CA LYS A 332 -20.51 -22.82 -5.95
C LYS A 332 -20.04 -21.75 -4.96
N ASP A 333 -18.91 -21.09 -5.23
CA ASP A 333 -18.25 -20.14 -4.33
C ASP A 333 -18.63 -18.68 -4.64
N VAL A 334 -19.42 -18.45 -5.69
CA VAL A 334 -19.94 -17.14 -6.10
C VAL A 334 -21.40 -17.02 -5.71
N ASP A 335 -21.80 -15.84 -5.20
CA ASP A 335 -23.18 -15.54 -4.85
C ASP A 335 -23.92 -14.91 -6.05
N TYR A 336 -23.38 -13.81 -6.59
CA TYR A 336 -23.93 -13.12 -7.74
C TYR A 336 -22.86 -12.32 -8.50
N ILE A 337 -23.24 -11.78 -9.66
CA ILE A 337 -22.46 -10.82 -10.45
C ILE A 337 -23.20 -9.49 -10.45
N THR A 338 -22.48 -8.38 -10.40
CA THR A 338 -23.05 -7.04 -10.57
C THR A 338 -22.54 -6.41 -11.84
N ILE A 339 -23.44 -5.77 -12.60
CA ILE A 339 -23.12 -4.84 -13.69
C ILE A 339 -23.66 -3.47 -13.28
N GLN A 340 -22.77 -2.56 -12.88
CA GLN A 340 -23.12 -1.23 -12.38
C GLN A 340 -22.75 -0.16 -13.41
N ASN A 341 -23.76 0.53 -13.93
CA ASN A 341 -23.54 1.75 -14.71
C ASN A 341 -23.35 2.94 -13.74
N VAL A 342 -22.31 3.75 -13.97
CA VAL A 342 -21.96 4.91 -13.14
C VAL A 342 -22.01 6.19 -13.98
N LEU A 343 -22.71 7.18 -13.44
CA LEU A 343 -22.91 8.49 -14.03
C LEU A 343 -22.17 9.55 -13.18
N PRO A 344 -20.96 9.97 -13.56
CA PRO A 344 -20.20 10.96 -12.83
C PRO A 344 -20.77 12.37 -13.04
N ALA A 345 -20.49 13.28 -12.11
CA ALA A 345 -20.84 14.70 -12.23
C ALA A 345 -20.27 15.36 -13.51
N LYS A 346 -19.16 14.85 -14.04
CA LYS A 346 -18.55 15.26 -15.32
C LYS A 346 -18.02 14.04 -16.07
N GLY A 347 -18.27 13.97 -17.37
CA GLY A 347 -17.77 12.90 -18.26
C GLY A 347 -18.87 12.03 -18.86
N GLY A 348 -18.47 11.01 -19.63
CA GLY A 348 -19.40 10.15 -20.39
C GLY A 348 -20.03 9.00 -19.61
N GLY A 349 -19.66 8.80 -18.34
CA GLY A 349 -20.04 7.62 -17.58
C GLY A 349 -19.21 6.39 -17.92
N TYR A 350 -19.41 5.32 -17.16
CA TYR A 350 -18.71 4.05 -17.32
C TYR A 350 -19.54 2.90 -16.75
N VAL A 351 -19.15 1.66 -17.07
CA VAL A 351 -19.72 0.45 -16.47
C VAL A 351 -18.64 -0.33 -15.72
N GLU A 352 -19.01 -0.92 -14.60
CA GLU A 352 -18.19 -1.86 -13.84
C GLU A 352 -18.89 -3.22 -13.79
N LEU A 353 -18.15 -4.29 -14.11
CA LEU A 353 -18.57 -5.66 -13.84
C LEU A 353 -17.77 -6.21 -12.67
N SER A 354 -18.45 -6.73 -11.66
CA SER A 354 -17.82 -7.36 -10.50
C SER A 354 -18.45 -8.70 -10.16
N VAL A 355 -17.64 -9.64 -9.66
CA VAL A 355 -18.08 -10.91 -9.10
C VAL A 355 -18.16 -10.75 -7.59
N GLN A 356 -19.24 -11.21 -6.96
CA GLN A 356 -19.37 -11.25 -5.51
C GLN A 356 -19.15 -12.68 -5.01
N PRO A 357 -17.96 -13.02 -4.46
CA PRO A 357 -17.74 -14.30 -3.81
C PRO A 357 -18.55 -14.40 -2.52
N LYS A 358 -18.91 -15.63 -2.13
CA LYS A 358 -19.56 -15.90 -0.84
C LYS A 358 -18.63 -15.69 0.36
N SER A 359 -17.32 -15.70 0.12
CA SER A 359 -16.28 -15.66 1.15
C SER A 359 -15.87 -14.25 1.58
N GLY A 360 -16.24 -13.18 0.86
CA GLY A 360 -15.65 -11.88 1.14
C GLY A 360 -16.11 -10.75 0.24
N TYR A 361 -15.17 -9.89 -0.15
CA TYR A 361 -15.43 -8.64 -0.86
C TYR A 361 -15.68 -8.86 -2.35
N SER A 362 -16.46 -7.95 -2.93
CA SER A 362 -16.68 -7.89 -4.38
C SER A 362 -15.35 -7.70 -5.11
N GLU A 363 -15.16 -8.44 -6.20
CA GLU A 363 -14.00 -8.35 -7.06
C GLU A 363 -14.39 -7.74 -8.41
N GLY A 364 -13.79 -6.59 -8.74
CA GLY A 364 -13.93 -5.97 -10.06
C GLY A 364 -13.24 -6.80 -11.14
N ILE A 365 -13.95 -7.08 -12.23
CA ILE A 365 -13.46 -7.85 -13.38
C ILE A 365 -13.17 -6.93 -14.56
N TYR A 366 -14.17 -6.12 -14.94
CA TYR A 366 -14.08 -5.23 -16.09
C TYR A 366 -14.51 -3.82 -15.74
N TYR A 367 -13.85 -2.87 -16.40
CA TYR A 367 -14.25 -1.47 -16.46
C TYR A 367 -14.37 -1.03 -17.92
N GLY A 368 -15.50 -0.46 -18.32
CA GLY A 368 -15.80 -0.19 -19.74
C GLY A 368 -16.67 1.04 -19.98
N GLU A 369 -17.06 1.23 -21.24
CA GLU A 369 -17.97 2.30 -21.64
C GLU A 369 -19.37 2.11 -21.04
N LEU A 370 -20.04 3.20 -20.70
CA LEU A 370 -21.40 3.19 -20.15
C LEU A 370 -22.35 2.33 -20.99
N ASN A 371 -23.13 1.47 -20.33
CA ASN A 371 -24.10 0.54 -20.91
C ASN A 371 -23.55 -0.54 -21.86
N SER A 372 -22.22 -0.66 -22.00
CA SER A 372 -21.60 -1.62 -22.94
C SER A 372 -21.84 -3.09 -22.57
N LEU A 373 -22.23 -3.36 -21.32
CA LEU A 373 -22.51 -4.70 -20.80
C LEU A 373 -24.00 -5.04 -20.66
N ASP A 374 -24.90 -4.09 -20.88
CA ASP A 374 -26.34 -4.27 -20.63
C ASP A 374 -26.93 -5.42 -21.46
N GLU A 375 -26.51 -5.56 -22.72
CA GLU A 375 -27.01 -6.61 -23.61
C GLU A 375 -26.57 -8.03 -23.21
N TYR A 376 -25.58 -8.14 -22.31
CA TYR A 376 -25.01 -9.41 -21.88
C TYR A 376 -25.59 -9.91 -20.56
N ALA A 377 -26.22 -9.05 -19.75
CA ALA A 377 -26.65 -9.42 -18.39
C ALA A 377 -27.52 -10.68 -18.34
N VAL A 378 -28.57 -10.75 -19.18
CA VAL A 378 -29.45 -11.91 -19.27
C VAL A 378 -28.73 -13.15 -19.78
N GLN A 379 -27.80 -12.98 -20.73
CA GLN A 379 -27.04 -14.09 -21.30
C GLN A 379 -26.07 -14.68 -20.27
N ILE A 380 -25.43 -13.83 -19.47
CA ILE A 380 -24.54 -14.23 -18.37
C ILE A 380 -25.33 -15.00 -17.30
N GLU A 381 -26.48 -14.45 -16.86
CA GLU A 381 -27.34 -15.10 -15.87
C GLU A 381 -27.82 -16.47 -16.34
N GLN A 382 -28.29 -16.58 -17.59
CA GLN A 382 -28.73 -17.85 -18.17
C GLN A 382 -27.58 -18.85 -18.35
N LEU A 383 -26.40 -18.37 -18.73
CA LEU A 383 -25.23 -19.22 -18.93
C LEU A 383 -24.78 -19.84 -17.61
N LEU A 384 -24.59 -19.00 -16.60
CA LEU A 384 -23.98 -19.40 -15.32
C LEU A 384 -25.00 -19.96 -14.33
N GLY A 385 -26.29 -19.60 -14.46
CA GLY A 385 -27.31 -19.98 -13.49
C GLY A 385 -27.14 -19.30 -12.12
N ILE A 386 -26.37 -18.21 -12.05
CA ILE A 386 -26.23 -17.34 -10.88
C ILE A 386 -26.85 -15.98 -11.19
N LYS A 387 -27.34 -15.32 -10.15
CA LYS A 387 -28.01 -14.02 -10.28
C LYS A 387 -27.06 -12.98 -10.87
N VAL A 388 -27.55 -12.21 -11.84
CA VAL A 388 -26.87 -11.00 -12.33
C VAL A 388 -27.68 -9.78 -11.91
N GLU A 389 -27.10 -8.95 -11.07
CA GLU A 389 -27.71 -7.70 -10.61
C GLU A 389 -27.32 -6.54 -11.53
N MET A 390 -28.34 -5.79 -11.94
CA MET A 390 -28.18 -4.49 -12.61
C MET A 390 -28.88 -3.43 -11.77
N PRO A 391 -28.22 -2.86 -10.76
CA PRO A 391 -28.79 -1.79 -9.96
C PRO A 391 -29.07 -0.55 -10.81
N GLU A 392 -29.90 0.35 -10.28
CA GLU A 392 -30.09 1.67 -10.89
C GLU A 392 -28.74 2.38 -11.04
N PRO A 393 -28.56 3.20 -12.10
CA PRO A 393 -27.31 3.92 -12.31
C PRO A 393 -26.88 4.74 -11.08
N TYR A 394 -25.65 4.54 -10.65
CA TYR A 394 -25.08 5.24 -9.50
C TYR A 394 -24.57 6.62 -9.94
N TYR A 395 -25.00 7.65 -9.22
CA TYR A 395 -24.54 9.02 -9.45
C TYR A 395 -23.30 9.29 -8.58
N ASN A 396 -22.14 9.33 -9.22
CA ASN A 396 -20.89 9.70 -8.57
C ASN A 396 -20.76 11.23 -8.60
N CYS A 397 -21.42 11.90 -7.64
CA CYS A 397 -21.53 13.35 -7.54
C CYS A 397 -20.45 13.99 -6.66
#